data_AF-A0A4V6KN24-F1
#
_entry.id   AF-A0A4V6KN24-F1
#
_cell.length_a   1.000
_cell.length_b   1.000
_cell.length_c   1.000
_cell.angle_alpha   90.00
_cell.angle_beta   90.00
_cell.angle_gamma   90.00
#
_symmetry.space_group_name_H-M   'P 1'
#
loop_
_entity.id
_entity.type
_entity.pdbx_description
1 polymer ?
#
loop_
_entity_poly.entity_id
_entity_poly.type
_entity_poly.pdbx_seq_one_letter_code
_entity_poly.pdbx_strand_id
1 'polypeptide(L)'
;MTDLINFINNILWSSVLIYLLLGAGIYFTLRTRFIQIRHFNHMFSVLKNSTKSDGVGISSFQALCTSLAARVGTNNLTGVAIALTGWRPRRHLLDVGDRVYRHGDLFH
;
A
#
# COMPACT_ATOMS: atom_id res chain seq x y z
N MET A 1 -28.74 23.75 3.26
CA MET A 1 -28.20 23.48 1.90
C MET A 1 -26.85 22.78 1.95
N THR A 2 -25.97 23.15 2.87
CA THR A 2 -24.66 22.50 3.11
C THR A 2 -24.79 21.08 3.65
N ASP A 3 -25.82 20.79 4.46
CA ASP A 3 -25.99 19.47 5.11
C ASP A 3 -26.27 18.35 4.11
N LEU A 4 -27.04 18.64 3.06
CA LEU A 4 -27.31 17.70 1.97
C LEU A 4 -26.02 17.42 1.17
N ILE A 5 -25.23 18.46 0.89
CA ILE A 5 -23.96 18.34 0.18
C ILE A 5 -22.98 17.50 1.00
N ASN A 6 -22.89 17.75 2.32
CA ASN A 6 -22.01 17.01 3.23
C ASN A 6 -22.44 15.53 3.36
N PHE A 7 -23.74 15.25 3.41
CA PHE A 7 -24.27 13.89 3.45
C PHE A 7 -23.91 13.11 2.18
N ILE A 8 -24.14 13.71 1.01
CA ILE A 8 -23.80 13.11 -0.28
C ILE A 8 -22.28 12.92 -0.40
N ASN A 9 -21.49 13.91 0.03
CA ASN A 9 -20.02 13.84 -0.03
C ASN A 9 -19.46 12.68 0.81
N ASN A 10 -19.96 12.49 2.03
CA ASN A 10 -19.56 11.36 2.89
C ASN A 10 -19.87 10.00 2.26
N ILE A 11 -21.06 9.84 1.68
CA ILE A 11 -21.45 8.58 1.02
C ILE A 11 -20.62 8.31 -0.23
N LEU A 12 -20.39 9.34 -1.06
CA LEU A 12 -19.64 9.21 -2.30
C LEU A 12 -18.17 8.87 -2.05
N TRP A 13 -17.51 9.58 -1.13
CA TRP A 13 -16.08 9.40 -0.86
C TRP A 13 -15.78 8.13 -0.06
N SER A 14 -16.58 7.80 0.96
CA SER A 14 -16.27 6.65 1.84
C SER A 14 -16.89 5.34 1.39
N SER A 15 -18.14 5.33 0.93
CA SER A 15 -18.80 4.06 0.60
C SER A 15 -18.67 3.77 -0.89
N VAL A 16 -19.08 4.71 -1.74
CA VAL A 16 -19.21 4.44 -3.18
C VAL A 16 -17.85 4.20 -3.84
N LEU A 17 -16.84 5.03 -3.60
CA LEU A 17 -15.50 4.82 -4.20
C LEU A 17 -14.87 3.49 -3.77
N ILE A 18 -14.99 3.13 -2.50
CA ILE A 18 -14.41 1.89 -1.96
C ILE A 18 -15.11 0.66 -2.54
N TYR A 19 -16.45 0.63 -2.54
CA TYR A 19 -17.19 -0.49 -3.14
C TYR A 19 -16.99 -0.59 -4.65
N LEU A 20 -16.92 0.54 -5.36
CA LEU A 20 -16.68 0.56 -6.80
C LEU A 20 -15.28 0.03 -7.14
N LEU A 21 -14.26 0.42 -6.37
CA LEU A 21 -12.90 -0.03 -6.61
C LEU A 21 -12.70 -1.51 -6.25
N LEU A 22 -13.29 -1.98 -5.14
CA LEU A 22 -13.32 -3.40 -4.76
C LEU A 22 -14.07 -4.24 -5.80
N GLY A 23 -15.27 -3.78 -6.21
CA GLY A 23 -16.08 -4.43 -7.23
C GLY A 23 -15.36 -4.49 -8.58
N ALA A 24 -14.73 -3.40 -9.01
CA ALA A 24 -13.91 -3.37 -10.21
C ALA A 24 -12.71 -4.31 -10.11
N GLY A 25 -12.03 -4.38 -8.96
CA GLY A 25 -10.92 -5.29 -8.71
C GLY A 25 -11.34 -6.77 -8.82
N ILE A 26 -12.46 -7.14 -8.19
CA ILE A 26 -13.01 -8.50 -8.26
C ILE A 26 -13.48 -8.82 -9.68
N TYR A 27 -14.20 -7.89 -10.33
CA TYR A 27 -14.67 -8.04 -11.70
C TYR A 27 -13.51 -8.24 -12.68
N PHE A 28 -12.45 -7.42 -12.60
CA PHE A 28 -11.25 -7.61 -13.43
C PHE A 28 -10.55 -8.93 -13.12
N THR A 29 -10.48 -9.36 -11.86
CA THR A 29 -9.86 -10.63 -11.44
C THR A 29 -10.59 -11.83 -12.03
N LEU A 30 -11.94 -11.82 -12.01
CA LEU A 30 -12.76 -12.88 -12.60
C LEU A 30 -12.74 -12.85 -14.13
N ARG A 31 -12.81 -11.65 -14.74
CA ARG A 31 -12.84 -11.45 -16.20
C ARG A 31 -11.51 -11.77 -16.86
N THR A 32 -10.39 -11.61 -16.14
CA THR A 32 -9.06 -12.04 -16.61
C THR A 32 -8.80 -13.53 -16.36
N ARG A 33 -9.70 -14.31 -15.74
CA ARG A 33 -9.58 -15.78 -15.59
C ARG A 33 -8.16 -16.25 -15.20
N PHE A 34 -7.56 -15.68 -14.15
CA PHE A 34 -6.22 -16.09 -13.71
C PHE A 34 -5.12 -15.92 -14.80
N ILE A 35 -5.25 -14.92 -15.68
CA ILE A 35 -4.21 -14.52 -16.66
C ILE A 35 -2.86 -14.25 -15.97
N GLN A 36 -2.88 -13.83 -14.70
CA GLN A 36 -1.70 -13.55 -13.89
C GLN A 36 -0.77 -14.77 -13.72
N ILE A 37 -1.28 -16.00 -13.83
CA ILE A 37 -0.47 -17.23 -13.77
C ILE A 37 -0.14 -17.74 -15.18
N ARG A 38 -1.09 -17.67 -16.13
CA ARG A 38 -0.91 -18.22 -17.49
C ARG A 38 -0.06 -17.35 -18.42
N HIS A 39 -0.17 -16.02 -18.32
CA HIS A 39 0.57 -15.08 -19.18
C HIS A 39 1.83 -14.51 -18.53
N PHE A 40 2.15 -14.85 -17.27
CA PHE A 40 3.39 -14.41 -16.62
C PHE A 40 4.63 -14.79 -17.46
N ASN A 41 4.65 -16.00 -18.02
CA ASN A 41 5.72 -16.46 -18.91
C ASN A 41 5.75 -15.73 -20.27
N HIS A 42 4.59 -15.45 -20.88
CA HIS A 42 4.52 -14.73 -22.16
C HIS A 42 4.84 -13.24 -21.99
N MET A 43 4.42 -12.64 -20.88
CA MET A 43 4.70 -11.25 -20.52
C MET A 43 6.18 -11.07 -20.17
N PHE A 44 6.82 -12.01 -19.48
CA PHE A 44 8.26 -11.98 -19.25
C PHE A 44 9.06 -12.14 -20.55
N SER A 45 8.58 -12.96 -21.49
CA SER A 45 9.14 -13.08 -22.84
C SER A 45 9.02 -11.76 -23.62
N VAL A 46 7.85 -11.11 -23.63
CA VAL A 46 7.63 -9.81 -24.27
C VAL A 46 8.41 -8.69 -23.59
N LEU A 47 8.50 -8.66 -22.25
CA LEU A 47 9.36 -7.73 -21.50
C LEU A 47 10.84 -7.91 -21.89
N LYS A 48 11.34 -9.16 -21.96
CA LYS A 48 12.70 -9.49 -22.42
C LYS A 48 12.95 -9.15 -23.89
N ASN A 49 11.95 -9.29 -24.76
CA ASN A 49 12.09 -9.05 -26.20
C ASN A 49 11.78 -7.59 -26.60
N SER A 50 11.21 -6.77 -25.70
CA SER A 50 10.89 -5.35 -25.94
C SER A 50 12.13 -4.45 -26.06
N THR A 51 13.32 -4.98 -25.80
CA THR A 51 14.60 -4.32 -26.13
C THR A 51 14.78 -4.09 -27.64
N LYS A 52 13.91 -4.67 -28.49
CA LYS A 52 14.03 -4.63 -29.97
C LYS A 52 13.02 -3.74 -30.70
N SER A 53 12.09 -3.03 -30.05
CA SER A 53 11.15 -2.14 -30.77
C SER A 53 11.40 -0.66 -30.44
N ASP A 54 12.05 -0.01 -31.41
CA ASP A 54 11.78 1.35 -31.89
C ASP A 54 11.75 2.48 -30.86
N GLY A 55 12.95 2.87 -30.39
CA GLY A 55 13.51 4.23 -30.37
C GLY A 55 12.76 5.48 -29.86
N VAL A 56 11.46 5.46 -29.53
CA VAL A 56 10.68 6.71 -29.26
C VAL A 56 9.73 6.61 -28.05
N GLY A 57 9.71 5.51 -27.29
CA GLY A 57 8.85 5.36 -26.11
C GLY A 57 9.51 4.68 -24.91
N ILE A 58 9.06 5.02 -23.70
CA ILE A 58 9.38 4.27 -22.48
C ILE A 58 9.02 2.80 -22.72
N SER A 59 10.00 1.89 -22.52
CA SER A 59 9.79 0.45 -22.67
C SER A 59 8.63 -0.01 -21.77
N SER A 60 7.85 -1.00 -22.22
CA SER A 60 6.81 -1.63 -21.40
C SER A 60 7.36 -2.12 -20.05
N PHE A 61 8.62 -2.56 -20.01
CA PHE A 61 9.31 -2.90 -18.76
C PHE A 61 9.53 -1.68 -17.86
N GLN A 62 9.98 -0.56 -18.44
CA GLN A 62 10.26 0.67 -17.73
C GLN A 62 8.97 1.32 -17.20
N ALA A 63 7.86 1.29 -17.96
CA ALA A 63 6.54 1.73 -17.51
C ALA A 63 6.02 0.91 -16.31
N LEU A 64 6.24 -0.40 -16.32
CA LEU A 64 5.87 -1.28 -15.22
C LEU A 64 6.76 -1.05 -13.99
N CYS A 65 8.08 -0.95 -14.17
CA CYS A 65 9.00 -0.64 -13.10
C CYS A 65 8.73 0.72 -12.45
N THR A 66 8.40 1.77 -13.22
CA THR A 66 8.06 3.07 -12.63
C THR A 66 6.75 3.01 -11.84
N SER A 67 5.72 2.34 -12.36
CA SER A 67 4.45 2.16 -11.62
C SER A 67 4.63 1.31 -10.35
N LEU A 68 5.52 0.30 -10.38
CA LEU A 68 5.82 -0.52 -9.21
C LEU A 68 6.63 0.28 -8.19
N ALA A 69 7.67 0.99 -8.62
CA ALA A 69 8.48 1.85 -7.76
C ALA A 69 7.62 2.92 -7.05
N ALA A 70 6.69 3.55 -7.78
CA ALA A 70 5.75 4.52 -7.22
C ALA A 70 4.86 3.92 -6.12
N ARG A 71 4.43 2.66 -6.26
CA ARG A 71 3.56 2.00 -5.27
C ARG A 71 4.33 1.40 -4.09
N VAL A 72 5.55 0.93 -4.30
CA VAL A 72 6.35 0.22 -3.29
C VAL A 72 7.19 1.19 -2.43
N GLY A 73 7.68 2.29 -3.01
CA GLY A 73 8.65 3.19 -2.37
C GLY A 73 8.15 3.85 -1.10
N THR A 74 6.98 4.50 -1.12
CA THR A 74 6.47 5.22 0.05
C THR A 74 5.61 4.33 0.95
N ASN A 75 4.76 3.47 0.37
CA ASN A 75 3.74 2.77 1.16
C ASN A 75 4.31 1.78 2.19
N ASN A 76 5.35 1.00 1.84
CA ASN A 76 5.91 0.02 2.78
C ASN A 76 6.64 0.72 3.93
N LEU A 77 7.45 1.73 3.60
CA LEU A 77 8.18 2.53 4.58
C LEU A 77 7.23 3.29 5.52
N THR A 78 6.14 3.86 4.98
CA THR A 78 5.11 4.55 5.79
C THR A 78 4.43 3.59 6.77
N GLY A 79 4.08 2.36 6.35
CA GLY A 79 3.49 1.36 7.23
C GLY A 79 4.41 0.99 8.41
N VAL A 80 5.69 0.76 8.12
CA VAL A 80 6.71 0.48 9.16
C VAL A 80 6.90 1.69 10.09
N ALA A 81 6.94 2.90 9.55
CA ALA A 81 7.06 4.13 10.36
C ALA A 81 5.86 4.35 11.29
N ILE A 82 4.64 4.08 10.82
CA ILE A 82 3.42 4.15 11.64
C ILE A 82 3.44 3.07 12.72
N ALA A 83 3.84 1.83 12.38
CA ALA A 83 3.94 0.74 13.35
C ALA A 83 4.97 1.04 14.46
N LEU A 84 6.14 1.59 14.10
CA LEU A 84 7.16 2.04 15.05
C LEU A 84 6.65 3.18 15.92
N THR A 85 5.99 4.17 15.33
CA THR A 85 5.45 5.33 16.06
C THR A 85 4.32 4.94 17.00
N GLY A 86 3.43 4.03 16.60
CA GLY A 86 2.39 3.47 17.46
C GLY A 86 2.92 2.59 18.59
N TRP A 87 4.07 1.93 18.40
CA TRP A 87 4.72 1.13 19.45
C TRP A 87 5.50 1.97 20.47
N ARG A 88 6.01 3.15 20.09
CA ARG A 88 6.85 4.01 20.94
C ARG A 88 6.22 4.41 22.29
N PRO A 89 4.92 4.76 22.39
CA PRO A 89 4.28 5.09 23.66
C PRO A 89 4.35 3.96 24.70
N ARG A 90 4.19 2.70 24.27
CA ARG A 90 4.26 1.54 25.18
C ARG A 90 5.68 1.27 25.68
N ARG A 91 6.71 1.50 24.87
CA ARG A 91 8.10 1.30 25.31
C ARG A 91 8.51 2.31 26.38
N HIS A 92 8.04 3.55 26.27
CA HIS A 92 8.31 4.57 27.29
C HIS A 92 7.66 4.25 28.63
N LEU A 93 6.47 3.64 28.65
CA LEU A 93 5.80 3.23 29.89
C LEU A 93 6.51 2.05 30.57
N LEU A 94 7.03 1.09 29.80
CA LEU A 94 7.85 0.01 30.34
C LEU A 94 9.17 0.54 30.90
N ASP A 95 9.79 1.50 30.23
CA ASP A 95 11.06 2.11 30.66
C ASP A 95 10.91 3.03 31.88
N VAL A 96 9.74 3.64 32.06
CA VAL A 96 9.38 4.38 33.30
C VAL A 96 9.04 3.40 34.42
N GLY A 97 8.30 2.34 34.13
CA GLY A 97 8.01 1.27 35.10
C GLY A 97 9.29 0.67 35.66
N ASP A 98 10.20 0.24 34.79
CA ASP A 98 11.50 -0.35 35.19
C ASP A 98 12.36 0.65 35.99
N ARG A 99 12.33 1.94 35.65
CA ARG A 99 13.03 2.98 36.42
C ARG A 99 12.45 3.19 37.81
N VAL A 100 11.12 3.12 37.96
CA VAL A 100 10.45 3.26 39.26
C VAL A 100 10.70 2.03 40.14
N TYR A 101 10.62 0.82 39.58
CA TYR A 101 10.97 -0.43 40.30
C TYR A 101 12.41 -0.39 40.81
N ARG A 102 13.39 -0.09 39.93
CA ARG A 102 14.80 -0.09 40.30
C ARG A 102 15.19 0.97 41.34
N HIS A 103 14.45 2.08 41.43
CA HIS A 103 14.68 3.10 42.47
C HIS A 103 13.96 2.79 43.78
N GLY A 104 12.84 2.05 43.76
CA GLY A 104 12.16 1.59 44.97
C GLY A 104 12.98 0.61 45.79
N ASP A 105 13.78 -0.23 45.13
CA ASP A 105 14.67 -1.21 45.76
C ASP A 105 15.90 -0.57 46.43
N LEU A 106 16.15 0.74 46.24
CA LEU A 106 17.26 1.45 46.87
C LEU A 106 16.91 2.09 48.22
N PHE A 107 15.63 2.11 48.59
CA PHE A 107 15.13 2.75 49.83
C PHE A 107 14.64 1.75 50.89
N HIS A 108 14.96 0.46 50.73
CA HIS A 108 14.75 -0.62 51.71
C HIS A 108 16.09 -1.24 52.09
#